data_AF-A0A350PII0-F1
#
_entry.id   AF-A0A350PII0-F1
#
_cell.length_a   1.000
_cell.length_b   1.000
_cell.length_c   1.000
_cell.angle_alpha   90.00
_cell.angle_beta   90.00
_cell.angle_gamma   90.00
#
_symmetry.space_group_name_H-M   'P 1'
#
loop_
_entity.id
_entity.type
_entity.pdbx_description
1 polymer ?
#
loop_
_entity_poly.entity_id
_entity_poly.type
_entity_poly.pdbx_seq_one_letter_code
_entity_poly.pdbx_strand_id
1 'polypeptide(L)'
;MTRPVSFGNNSLGSSDSFREKKVYYEQVFPEDLIPNHISLWDDNRLYGRVNMDNEVIALRESNLSPLKATKNNAAMFAPNFIANAFGDLVDKLDACMKEGKIVPRGPFANLEVVRGWSSVNQEYDRFMKDQIFSVFVEQFLIFSKQNERIKGFSGFLEVFGGFSKHLGKLLPLTRTGFVESTYCTPYTTGLVIDIGRGDYSDDFEKSTTYINDPNFLFFADTAKQFGFFVDRNAPWRLVANLGSAAMQRYAAKSGIVLTDNILENIAIIQDSMYKITSPVDMNILAAYLKDMYNAYVERNPYLFEQIMKEGHKCGSVSRVYERDQIGDAVMDESFVTGEYKYRWAVRSHYYMRMFERGIKIDLHKDKKRLRHLYNIMDAMTPSQAPSIEGYREAVRTIENEIIGPFAPLPRGMQDEDDDLFSPIPNY
;
A
#
# COMPACT_ATOMS: atom_id res chain seq x y z
N MET A 1 -30.74 6.60 28.73
CA MET A 1 -30.43 5.29 28.13
C MET A 1 -28.93 5.13 28.14
N THR A 2 -28.43 3.97 28.58
CA THR A 2 -27.01 3.62 28.44
C THR A 2 -26.71 3.48 26.95
N ARG A 3 -25.70 4.21 26.44
CA ARG A 3 -25.27 4.06 25.04
C ARG A 3 -24.75 2.62 24.81
N PRO A 4 -24.98 2.04 23.62
CA PRO A 4 -24.55 0.68 23.30
C PRO A 4 -23.03 0.53 23.34
N VAL A 5 -22.57 -0.70 23.58
CA VAL A 5 -21.16 -1.08 23.70
C VAL A 5 -20.96 -2.47 23.07
N SER A 6 -19.84 -2.67 22.37
CA SER A 6 -19.36 -3.97 21.87
C SER A 6 -18.13 -4.39 22.66
N PHE A 7 -17.94 -5.70 22.88
CA PHE A 7 -16.75 -6.26 23.55
C PHE A 7 -15.82 -7.00 22.57
N GLY A 8 -16.01 -6.78 21.27
CA GLY A 8 -15.22 -7.40 20.21
C GLY A 8 -13.72 -7.16 20.38
N ASN A 9 -12.94 -8.24 20.28
CA ASN A 9 -11.49 -8.17 20.17
C ASN A 9 -10.91 -9.39 19.43
N ASN A 10 -9.64 -9.28 19.01
CA ASN A 10 -8.93 -10.31 18.24
C ASN A 10 -8.56 -11.56 19.07
N SER A 11 -8.76 -11.55 20.39
CA SER A 11 -8.55 -12.71 21.26
C SER A 11 -9.81 -13.58 21.43
N LEU A 12 -10.97 -13.09 20.98
CA LEU A 12 -12.22 -13.86 21.00
C LEU A 12 -12.18 -14.99 19.96
N GLY A 13 -12.96 -16.04 20.23
CA GLY A 13 -13.22 -17.09 19.24
C GLY A 13 -14.03 -16.55 18.06
N SER A 14 -13.87 -17.14 16.88
CA SER A 14 -14.46 -16.62 15.62
C SER A 14 -15.97 -16.36 15.68
N SER A 15 -16.72 -17.18 16.41
CA SER A 15 -18.17 -17.00 16.60
C SER A 15 -18.49 -15.76 17.44
N ASP A 16 -17.76 -15.54 18.54
CA ASP A 16 -17.95 -14.37 19.39
C ASP A 16 -17.47 -13.11 18.67
N SER A 17 -16.31 -13.15 17.99
CA SER A 17 -15.84 -12.03 17.16
C SER A 17 -16.87 -11.63 16.11
N PHE A 18 -17.52 -12.60 15.45
CA PHE A 18 -18.57 -12.31 14.46
C PHE A 18 -19.79 -11.64 15.10
N ARG A 19 -20.24 -12.13 16.27
CA ARG A 19 -21.37 -11.54 17.00
C ARG A 19 -21.05 -10.12 17.46
N GLU A 20 -19.90 -9.90 18.09
CA GLU A 20 -19.51 -8.58 18.57
C GLU A 20 -19.28 -7.59 17.43
N LYS A 21 -18.70 -8.03 16.31
CA LYS A 21 -18.60 -7.22 15.08
C LYS A 21 -19.98 -6.75 14.60
N LYS A 22 -20.98 -7.64 14.64
CA LYS A 22 -22.37 -7.29 14.30
C LYS A 22 -22.95 -6.27 15.28
N VAL A 23 -22.76 -6.46 16.59
CA VAL A 23 -23.18 -5.49 17.62
C VAL A 23 -22.55 -4.12 17.39
N TYR A 24 -21.24 -4.09 17.08
CA TYR A 24 -20.53 -2.86 16.80
C TYR A 24 -21.16 -2.11 15.62
N TYR A 25 -21.35 -2.76 14.47
CA TYR A 25 -21.87 -2.09 13.28
C TYR A 25 -23.37 -1.79 13.31
N GLU A 26 -24.18 -2.55 14.03
CA GLU A 26 -25.64 -2.33 14.06
C GLU A 26 -26.09 -1.44 15.21
N GLN A 27 -25.32 -1.37 16.30
CA GLN A 27 -25.76 -0.68 17.52
C GLN A 27 -24.79 0.41 17.95
N VAL A 28 -23.48 0.18 17.92
CA VAL A 28 -22.49 1.17 18.38
C VAL A 28 -22.23 2.23 17.32
N PHE A 29 -21.94 1.80 16.10
CA PHE A 29 -21.70 2.65 14.94
C PHE A 29 -22.59 2.21 13.77
N PRO A 30 -23.91 2.44 13.85
CA PRO A 30 -24.82 2.22 12.73
C PRO A 30 -24.48 3.15 11.55
N GLU A 31 -24.90 2.76 10.34
CA GLU A 31 -24.57 3.49 9.09
C GLU A 31 -25.04 4.95 9.12
N ASP A 32 -26.16 5.22 9.80
CA ASP A 32 -26.78 6.54 9.92
C ASP A 32 -26.25 7.36 11.12
N LEU A 33 -25.29 6.84 11.90
CA LEU A 33 -24.75 7.55 13.06
C LEU A 33 -24.13 8.89 12.66
N ILE A 34 -23.35 8.90 11.59
CA ILE A 34 -22.79 10.10 10.97
C ILE A 34 -22.76 9.93 9.45
N PRO A 35 -23.01 11.00 8.67
CA PRO A 35 -23.02 10.92 7.22
C PRO A 35 -21.62 10.86 6.59
N ASN A 36 -20.56 11.20 7.33
CA ASN A 36 -19.18 11.25 6.84
C ASN A 36 -18.31 10.12 7.43
N HIS A 37 -18.70 8.87 7.24
CA HIS A 37 -17.90 7.73 7.66
C HIS A 37 -17.32 6.96 6.47
N ILE A 38 -16.21 6.26 6.71
CA ILE A 38 -15.60 5.34 5.74
C ILE A 38 -15.11 4.08 6.48
N SER A 39 -15.10 2.92 5.83
CA SER A 39 -14.45 1.71 6.35
C SER A 39 -13.22 1.38 5.51
N LEU A 40 -12.02 1.52 6.09
CA LEU A 40 -10.76 1.13 5.42
C LEU A 40 -10.45 -0.37 5.54
N TRP A 41 -11.33 -1.16 6.17
CA TRP A 41 -11.16 -2.61 6.33
C TRP A 41 -11.81 -3.41 5.20
N ASP A 42 -12.78 -2.82 4.50
CA ASP A 42 -13.58 -3.46 3.46
C ASP A 42 -13.18 -2.92 2.07
N ASP A 43 -14.15 -2.66 1.19
CA ASP A 43 -13.93 -2.26 -0.20
C ASP A 43 -13.09 -0.97 -0.34
N ASN A 44 -13.07 -0.09 0.66
CA ASN A 44 -12.28 1.15 0.62
C ASN A 44 -10.83 0.98 1.10
N ARG A 45 -10.33 -0.24 1.33
CA ARG A 45 -8.94 -0.48 1.74
C ARG A 45 -7.91 0.16 0.79
N LEU A 46 -8.27 0.25 -0.50
CA LEU A 46 -7.42 0.85 -1.53
C LEU A 46 -7.60 2.36 -1.72
N TYR A 47 -8.40 3.02 -0.87
CA TYR A 47 -8.57 4.46 -0.92
C TYR A 47 -7.21 5.18 -0.86
N GLY A 48 -6.90 5.98 -1.89
CA GLY A 48 -5.62 6.68 -2.02
C GLY A 48 -4.43 5.83 -2.47
N ARG A 49 -4.64 4.54 -2.75
CA ARG A 49 -3.62 3.59 -3.25
C ARG A 49 -3.80 3.25 -4.72
N VAL A 50 -5.00 3.44 -5.25
CA VAL A 50 -5.31 3.34 -6.67
C VAL A 50 -5.89 4.67 -7.16
N ASN A 51 -5.56 5.06 -8.39
CA ASN A 51 -6.17 6.21 -9.04
C ASN A 51 -7.48 5.85 -9.75
N MET A 52 -8.14 6.83 -10.36
CA MET A 52 -9.38 6.64 -11.13
C MET A 52 -9.21 5.71 -12.35
N ASP A 53 -7.98 5.55 -12.84
CA ASP A 53 -7.63 4.59 -13.91
C ASP A 53 -7.33 3.18 -13.37
N ASN A 54 -7.53 2.94 -12.07
CA ASN A 54 -7.19 1.71 -11.34
C ASN A 54 -5.69 1.35 -11.35
N GLU A 55 -4.81 2.33 -11.57
CA GLU A 55 -3.37 2.17 -11.45
C GLU A 55 -2.93 2.36 -10.00
N VAL A 56 -1.98 1.53 -9.56
CA VAL A 56 -1.47 1.61 -8.19
C VAL A 56 -0.50 2.79 -8.05
N ILE A 57 -0.82 3.69 -7.14
CA ILE A 57 -0.14 4.97 -6.95
C ILE A 57 0.54 5.06 -5.57
N ALA A 58 1.58 5.88 -5.49
CA ALA A 58 2.26 6.22 -4.25
C ALA A 58 2.50 7.74 -4.17
N LEU A 59 2.40 8.29 -2.96
CA LEU A 59 2.53 9.73 -2.74
C LEU A 59 3.94 10.22 -3.14
N ARG A 60 4.01 11.39 -3.77
CA ARG A 60 5.28 12.10 -3.98
C ARG A 60 5.66 12.80 -2.69
N GLU A 61 6.77 12.39 -2.09
CA GLU A 61 7.26 12.95 -0.82
C GLU A 61 7.53 14.47 -0.91
N SER A 62 7.79 15.00 -2.11
CA SER A 62 7.91 16.45 -2.37
C SER A 62 6.66 17.26 -2.06
N ASN A 63 5.51 16.60 -1.97
CA ASN A 63 4.21 17.25 -1.76
C ASN A 63 3.77 17.23 -0.29
N LEU A 64 4.63 16.75 0.61
CA LEU A 64 4.40 16.71 2.04
C LEU A 64 4.61 18.09 2.67
N SER A 65 3.86 18.35 3.72
CA SER A 65 3.98 19.52 4.59
C SER A 65 3.80 19.10 6.05
N PRO A 66 4.42 19.84 6.98
CA PRO A 66 4.30 19.51 8.40
C PRO A 66 2.87 19.70 8.89
N LEU A 67 2.41 18.78 9.73
CA LEU A 67 1.14 18.89 10.44
C LEU A 67 1.30 19.82 11.65
N LYS A 68 0.24 20.59 11.93
CA LYS A 68 0.09 21.34 13.18
C LYS A 68 -0.46 20.44 14.29
N ALA A 69 -0.39 20.92 15.53
CA ALA A 69 -0.95 20.26 16.70
C ALA A 69 -0.54 18.77 16.79
N THR A 70 0.76 18.49 16.67
CA THR A 70 1.25 17.12 16.77
C THR A 70 1.57 16.78 18.22
N LYS A 71 1.25 15.55 18.61
CA LYS A 71 1.51 15.06 19.97
C LYS A 71 3.01 15.16 20.28
N ASN A 72 3.33 15.78 21.40
CA ASN A 72 4.70 16.07 21.85
C ASN A 72 5.54 16.87 20.82
N ASN A 73 4.91 17.68 19.96
CA ASN A 73 5.59 18.42 18.88
C ASN A 73 6.41 17.54 17.93
N ALA A 74 6.02 16.27 17.77
CA ALA A 74 6.70 15.36 16.85
C ALA A 74 6.56 15.83 15.40
N ALA A 75 7.61 15.67 14.60
CA ALA A 75 7.58 15.95 13.18
C ALA A 75 6.72 14.91 12.45
N MET A 76 5.50 15.30 12.10
CA MET A 76 4.54 14.49 11.33
C MET A 76 4.12 15.25 10.09
N PHE A 77 3.82 14.52 9.02
CA PHE A 77 3.58 15.10 7.70
C PHE A 77 2.29 14.57 7.08
N ALA A 78 1.71 15.37 6.20
CA ALA A 78 0.64 15.02 5.30
C ALA A 78 0.77 15.87 4.01
N PRO A 79 0.04 15.57 2.94
CA PRO A 79 -0.13 16.48 1.81
C PRO A 79 -0.51 17.90 2.29
N ASN A 80 0.07 18.92 1.67
CA ASN A 80 -0.10 20.32 2.06
C ASN A 80 -1.56 20.74 2.27
N PHE A 81 -2.47 20.38 1.36
CA PHE A 81 -3.89 20.72 1.47
C PHE A 81 -4.58 20.02 2.65
N ILE A 82 -4.14 18.81 2.99
CA ILE A 82 -4.65 18.07 4.16
C ILE A 82 -4.11 18.67 5.45
N ALA A 83 -2.82 19.06 5.47
CA ALA A 83 -2.22 19.71 6.63
C ALA A 83 -2.91 21.05 6.95
N ASN A 84 -3.26 21.82 5.91
CA ASN A 84 -4.02 23.05 6.05
C ASN A 84 -5.46 22.79 6.53
N ALA A 85 -6.17 21.83 5.91
CA ALA A 85 -7.53 21.46 6.31
C ALA A 85 -7.61 20.99 7.77
N PHE A 86 -6.63 20.18 8.21
CA PHE A 86 -6.53 19.72 9.59
C PHE A 86 -6.21 20.89 10.54
N GLY A 87 -5.31 21.79 10.15
CA GLY A 87 -5.01 22.99 10.94
C GLY A 87 -6.24 23.84 11.21
N ASP A 88 -7.04 24.12 10.17
CA ASP A 88 -8.26 24.90 10.30
C ASP A 88 -9.35 24.17 11.11
N LEU A 89 -9.41 22.83 11.02
CA LEU A 89 -10.27 22.00 11.87
C LEU A 89 -9.91 22.16 13.35
N VAL A 90 -8.62 22.12 13.69
CA VAL A 90 -8.15 22.33 15.08
C VAL A 90 -8.55 23.74 15.56
N ASP A 91 -8.25 24.77 14.76
CA ASP A 91 -8.57 26.16 15.10
C ASP A 91 -10.08 26.36 15.33
N LYS A 92 -10.92 25.69 14.52
CA LYS A 92 -12.38 25.72 14.67
C LYS A 92 -12.85 25.05 15.96
N LEU A 93 -12.30 23.88 16.30
CA LEU A 93 -12.67 23.17 17.54
C LEU A 93 -12.23 23.96 18.77
N ASP A 94 -11.03 24.56 18.74
CA ASP A 94 -10.53 25.44 19.80
C ASP A 94 -11.43 26.66 20.02
N ALA A 95 -11.92 27.27 18.93
CA ALA A 95 -12.88 28.36 19.01
C ALA A 95 -14.22 27.90 19.62
N CYS A 96 -14.73 26.74 19.19
CA CYS A 96 -15.97 26.17 19.73
C CYS A 96 -15.84 25.77 21.21
N MET A 97 -14.66 25.34 21.65
CA MET A 97 -14.38 25.08 23.05
C MET A 97 -14.42 26.37 23.89
N LYS A 98 -13.80 27.45 23.41
CA LYS A 98 -13.85 28.77 24.08
C LYS A 98 -15.27 29.32 24.19
N GLU A 99 -16.12 29.01 23.22
CA GLU A 99 -17.55 29.36 23.21
C GLU A 99 -18.42 28.43 24.08
N GLY A 100 -17.85 27.35 24.65
CA GLY A 100 -18.58 26.39 25.47
C GLY A 100 -19.47 25.42 24.68
N LYS A 101 -19.26 25.28 23.36
CA LYS A 101 -19.99 24.32 22.51
C LYS A 101 -19.46 22.90 22.63
N ILE A 102 -18.22 22.74 23.12
CA ILE A 102 -17.54 21.46 23.32
C ILE A 102 -17.27 21.30 24.82
N VAL A 103 -17.48 20.09 25.35
CA VAL A 103 -17.10 19.77 26.72
C VAL A 103 -15.57 19.68 26.79
N PRO A 104 -14.88 20.38 27.72
CA PRO A 104 -13.42 20.44 27.78
C PRO A 104 -12.80 19.17 28.41
N ARG A 105 -13.23 17.99 27.94
CA ARG A 105 -12.75 16.66 28.35
C ARG A 105 -12.95 15.67 27.21
N GLY A 106 -12.25 14.54 27.28
CA GLY A 106 -12.37 13.46 26.30
C GLY A 106 -11.42 13.62 25.11
N PRO A 107 -11.35 12.61 24.22
CA PRO A 107 -10.36 12.56 23.14
C PRO A 107 -10.55 13.62 22.07
N PHE A 108 -11.76 14.17 21.91
CA PHE A 108 -12.07 15.18 20.88
C PHE A 108 -12.04 16.62 21.40
N ALA A 109 -11.73 16.83 22.68
CA ALA A 109 -11.61 18.18 23.22
C ALA A 109 -10.33 18.85 22.70
N ASN A 110 -9.17 18.22 22.86
CA ASN A 110 -7.90 18.76 22.35
C ASN A 110 -7.35 17.81 21.28
N LEU A 111 -7.50 18.20 20.01
CA LEU A 111 -7.03 17.38 18.91
C LEU A 111 -5.51 17.48 18.77
N GLU A 112 -4.86 16.33 18.90
CA GLU A 112 -3.44 16.19 18.58
C GLU A 112 -3.24 15.07 17.58
N VAL A 113 -2.44 15.33 16.54
CA VAL A 113 -2.02 14.26 15.63
C VAL A 113 -1.07 13.34 16.36
N VAL A 114 -1.39 12.05 16.32
CA VAL A 114 -0.57 11.00 16.91
C VAL A 114 0.11 10.14 15.86
N ARG A 115 -0.44 10.09 14.65
CA ARG A 115 0.16 9.41 13.51
C ARG A 115 -0.24 10.11 12.21
N GLY A 116 0.74 10.36 11.35
CA GLY A 116 0.55 10.89 10.00
C GLY A 116 1.18 9.98 8.95
N TRP A 117 1.62 10.57 7.84
CA TRP A 117 2.21 9.87 6.70
C TRP A 117 3.43 9.01 7.06
N SER A 118 3.60 7.91 6.32
CA SER A 118 4.78 7.05 6.35
C SER A 118 5.30 6.74 4.94
N SER A 119 6.62 6.57 4.79
CA SER A 119 7.21 6.31 3.48
C SER A 119 6.94 4.88 3.00
N VAL A 120 6.30 4.76 1.82
CA VAL A 120 6.12 3.47 1.14
C VAL A 120 7.44 2.76 0.88
N ASN A 121 8.53 3.51 0.62
CA ASN A 121 9.83 2.92 0.34
C ASN A 121 10.42 2.30 1.62
N GLN A 122 10.29 2.97 2.77
CA GLN A 122 10.78 2.45 4.04
C GLN A 122 9.97 1.24 4.51
N GLU A 123 8.64 1.27 4.34
CA GLU A 123 7.80 0.13 4.70
C GLU A 123 8.04 -1.07 3.81
N TYR A 124 8.17 -0.86 2.50
CA TYR A 124 8.51 -1.91 1.56
C TYR A 124 9.91 -2.49 1.82
N ASP A 125 10.89 -1.65 2.16
CA ASP A 125 12.23 -2.10 2.52
C ASP A 125 12.22 -3.00 3.74
N ARG A 126 11.52 -2.60 4.79
CA ARG A 126 11.31 -3.42 5.99
C ARG A 126 10.63 -4.73 5.64
N PHE A 127 9.58 -4.69 4.82
CA PHE A 127 8.87 -5.89 4.39
C PHE A 127 9.78 -6.86 3.62
N MET A 128 10.58 -6.36 2.67
CA MET A 128 11.50 -7.19 1.89
C MET A 128 12.61 -7.81 2.76
N LYS A 129 13.17 -7.05 3.69
CA LYS A 129 14.28 -7.51 4.55
C LYS A 129 13.82 -8.40 5.70
N ASP A 130 12.75 -8.02 6.38
CA ASP A 130 12.36 -8.69 7.63
C ASP A 130 11.38 -9.83 7.37
N GLN A 131 10.53 -9.73 6.35
CA GLN A 131 9.52 -10.75 6.04
C GLN A 131 9.96 -11.64 4.88
N ILE A 132 10.19 -11.07 3.69
CA ILE A 132 10.48 -11.87 2.49
C ILE A 132 11.79 -12.64 2.64
N PHE A 133 12.87 -11.96 3.03
CA PHE A 133 14.18 -12.61 3.15
C PHE A 133 14.20 -13.68 4.25
N SER A 134 13.62 -13.41 5.43
CA SER A 134 13.52 -14.39 6.52
C SER A 134 12.73 -15.62 6.06
N VAL A 135 11.53 -15.45 5.50
CA VAL A 135 10.72 -16.60 5.01
C VAL A 135 11.46 -17.37 3.93
N PHE A 136 12.15 -16.68 3.01
CA PHE A 136 12.92 -17.34 1.95
C PHE A 136 14.07 -18.17 2.53
N VAL A 137 14.95 -17.56 3.34
CA VAL A 137 16.16 -18.24 3.82
C VAL A 137 15.87 -19.26 4.91
N GLU A 138 15.03 -18.90 5.89
CA GLU A 138 14.84 -19.69 7.11
C GLU A 138 13.77 -20.77 6.94
N GLN A 139 12.85 -20.61 6.00
CA GLN A 139 11.80 -21.59 5.75
C GLN A 139 11.99 -22.26 4.40
N PHE A 140 11.95 -21.50 3.31
CA PHE A 140 11.91 -22.08 1.98
C PHE A 140 13.18 -22.86 1.64
N LEU A 141 14.37 -22.30 1.84
CA LEU A 141 15.63 -22.97 1.49
C LEU A 141 15.89 -24.23 2.32
N ILE A 142 15.50 -24.24 3.60
CA ILE A 142 15.75 -25.36 4.53
C ILE A 142 14.83 -26.54 4.23
N PHE A 143 13.50 -26.31 4.21
CA PHE A 143 12.53 -27.40 4.10
C PHE A 143 12.60 -28.17 2.77
N SER A 144 13.15 -27.54 1.73
CA SER A 144 13.15 -28.11 0.38
C SER A 144 14.55 -28.43 -0.17
N LYS A 145 15.59 -28.41 0.68
CA LYS A 145 17.01 -28.62 0.32
C LYS A 145 17.46 -27.79 -0.88
N GLN A 146 16.83 -26.64 -1.12
CA GLN A 146 17.09 -25.84 -2.32
C GLN A 146 18.43 -25.11 -2.23
N ASN A 147 18.98 -24.95 -1.03
CA ASN A 147 20.33 -24.41 -0.81
C ASN A 147 21.37 -25.13 -1.69
N GLU A 148 21.26 -26.45 -1.85
CA GLU A 148 22.20 -27.26 -2.65
C GLU A 148 22.20 -26.87 -4.15
N ARG A 149 21.13 -26.23 -4.64
CA ARG A 149 21.01 -25.74 -6.02
C ARG A 149 21.63 -24.37 -6.23
N ILE A 150 21.89 -23.63 -5.15
CA ILE A 150 22.45 -22.28 -5.21
C ILE A 150 23.97 -22.40 -5.30
N LYS A 151 24.50 -22.52 -6.52
CA LYS A 151 25.96 -22.51 -6.79
C LYS A 151 26.50 -21.11 -7.09
N GLY A 152 25.61 -20.15 -7.32
CA GLY A 152 25.90 -18.74 -7.61
C GLY A 152 24.60 -17.97 -7.85
N PHE A 153 24.69 -16.73 -8.32
CA PHE A 153 23.53 -15.84 -8.46
C PHE A 153 22.44 -16.39 -9.39
N SER A 154 22.80 -17.01 -10.51
CA SER A 154 21.81 -17.63 -11.41
C SER A 154 21.01 -18.75 -10.73
N GLY A 155 21.66 -19.60 -9.93
CA GLY A 155 20.98 -20.63 -9.14
C GLY A 155 20.10 -20.04 -8.04
N PHE A 156 20.53 -18.93 -7.43
CA PHE A 156 19.70 -18.18 -6.49
C PHE A 156 18.42 -17.66 -7.16
N LEU A 157 18.51 -17.04 -8.33
CA LEU A 157 17.35 -16.54 -9.08
C LEU A 157 16.39 -17.66 -9.48
N GLU A 158 16.90 -18.83 -9.86
CA GLU A 158 16.05 -19.99 -10.18
C GLU A 158 15.27 -20.47 -8.95
N VAL A 159 15.95 -20.62 -7.81
CA VAL A 159 15.34 -21.03 -6.55
C VAL A 159 14.35 -19.97 -6.06
N PHE A 160 14.69 -18.69 -6.16
CA PHE A 160 13.81 -17.58 -5.82
C PHE A 160 12.59 -17.53 -6.73
N GLY A 161 12.73 -17.74 -8.04
CA GLY A 161 11.58 -17.84 -8.95
C GLY A 161 10.63 -18.99 -8.56
N GLY A 162 11.19 -20.10 -8.05
CA GLY A 162 10.43 -21.17 -7.42
C GLY A 162 9.68 -20.69 -6.18
N PHE A 163 10.33 -19.99 -5.27
CA PHE A 163 9.71 -19.36 -4.09
C PHE A 163 8.56 -18.43 -4.49
N SER A 164 8.79 -17.52 -5.44
CA SER A 164 7.79 -16.57 -5.94
C SER A 164 6.53 -17.27 -6.48
N LYS A 165 6.70 -18.37 -7.20
CA LYS A 165 5.58 -19.15 -7.73
C LYS A 165 4.72 -19.79 -6.64
N HIS A 166 5.31 -20.23 -5.53
CA HIS A 166 4.59 -20.93 -4.45
C HIS A 166 3.99 -19.97 -3.43
N LEU A 167 4.68 -18.86 -3.13
CA LEU A 167 4.31 -17.94 -2.04
C LEU A 167 3.88 -16.56 -2.52
N GLY A 168 4.01 -16.23 -3.80
CA GLY A 168 3.66 -14.90 -4.34
C GLY A 168 2.23 -14.47 -4.02
N LYS A 169 1.27 -15.42 -3.99
CA LYS A 169 -0.13 -15.14 -3.62
C LYS A 169 -0.29 -14.62 -2.17
N LEU A 170 0.59 -15.04 -1.27
CA LEU A 170 0.55 -14.69 0.16
C LEU A 170 1.50 -13.54 0.51
N LEU A 171 2.56 -13.39 -0.28
CA LEU A 171 3.67 -12.47 -0.04
C LEU A 171 3.93 -11.67 -1.33
N PRO A 172 3.46 -10.41 -1.41
CA PRO A 172 3.69 -9.57 -2.59
C PRO A 172 5.18 -9.25 -2.75
N LEU A 173 5.75 -9.52 -3.91
CA LEU A 173 7.17 -9.36 -4.20
C LEU A 173 7.48 -8.10 -4.99
N THR A 174 6.52 -7.51 -5.70
CA THR A 174 6.68 -6.20 -6.31
C THR A 174 6.18 -5.12 -5.37
N ARG A 175 6.71 -3.89 -5.52
CA ARG A 175 6.24 -2.76 -4.71
C ARG A 175 4.79 -2.42 -5.02
N THR A 176 4.37 -2.53 -6.29
CA THR A 176 2.96 -2.45 -6.69
C THR A 176 2.10 -3.45 -5.91
N GLY A 177 2.48 -4.73 -5.87
CA GLY A 177 1.75 -5.75 -5.11
C GLY A 177 1.73 -5.48 -3.61
N PHE A 178 2.83 -4.95 -3.07
CA PHE A 178 2.89 -4.57 -1.66
C PHE A 178 1.91 -3.46 -1.33
N VAL A 179 1.84 -2.40 -2.15
CA VAL A 179 0.92 -1.28 -1.94
C VAL A 179 -0.55 -1.72 -1.97
N GLU A 180 -0.91 -2.63 -2.87
CA GLU A 180 -2.26 -3.22 -2.94
C GLU A 180 -2.61 -4.15 -1.75
N SER A 181 -1.58 -4.71 -1.11
CA SER A 181 -1.75 -5.72 -0.08
C SER A 181 -2.16 -5.13 1.28
N THR A 182 -2.56 -6.02 2.18
CA THR A 182 -2.81 -5.72 3.59
C THR A 182 -1.54 -5.42 4.39
N TYR A 183 -0.35 -5.68 3.83
CA TYR A 183 0.93 -5.38 4.49
C TYR A 183 1.31 -3.90 4.39
N CYS A 184 0.81 -3.18 3.38
CA CYS A 184 1.00 -1.75 3.28
C CYS A 184 -0.03 -1.03 4.14
N THR A 185 0.42 -0.09 4.97
CA THR A 185 -0.46 0.68 5.85
C THR A 185 -1.15 1.82 5.07
N PRO A 186 -2.38 2.25 5.44
CA PRO A 186 -3.06 3.35 4.74
C PRO A 186 -2.35 4.71 4.88
N TYR A 187 -1.47 4.90 5.86
CA TYR A 187 -0.70 6.14 6.04
C TYR A 187 0.27 6.44 4.89
N THR A 188 0.65 5.43 4.08
CA THR A 188 1.51 5.66 2.91
C THR A 188 0.86 6.55 1.85
N THR A 189 -0.48 6.63 1.86
CA THR A 189 -1.26 7.52 1.00
C THR A 189 -1.11 8.98 1.39
N GLY A 190 -0.83 9.27 2.68
CA GLY A 190 -0.89 10.62 3.23
C GLY A 190 -2.32 11.17 3.41
N LEU A 191 -3.35 10.42 3.03
CA LEU A 191 -4.76 10.83 3.20
C LEU A 191 -5.31 10.53 4.59
N VAL A 192 -4.53 9.86 5.44
CA VAL A 192 -4.98 9.32 6.73
C VAL A 192 -4.18 9.94 7.87
N ILE A 193 -4.90 10.44 8.87
CA ILE A 193 -4.34 11.03 10.09
C ILE A 193 -5.06 10.42 11.28
N ASP A 194 -4.30 9.95 12.27
CA ASP A 194 -4.88 9.51 13.54
C ASP A 194 -4.64 10.57 14.62
N ILE A 195 -5.71 10.89 15.34
CA ILE A 195 -5.71 11.78 16.49
C ILE A 195 -5.77 11.04 17.84
N GLY A 196 -5.70 9.70 17.81
CA GLY A 196 -5.77 8.82 18.97
C GLY A 196 -4.81 7.63 18.88
N ARG A 197 -4.63 6.91 20.01
CA ARG A 197 -3.83 5.68 20.11
C ARG A 197 -4.65 4.46 20.54
N GLY A 198 -5.96 4.51 20.37
CA GLY A 198 -6.81 3.37 20.72
C GLY A 198 -6.37 2.10 19.99
N ASP A 199 -6.64 0.95 20.59
CA ASP A 199 -6.40 -0.34 19.96
C ASP A 199 -7.45 -0.58 18.88
N TYR A 200 -7.01 -0.74 17.62
CA TYR A 200 -7.91 -1.04 16.50
C TYR A 200 -8.69 -2.34 16.68
N SER A 201 -8.24 -3.24 17.55
CA SER A 201 -8.93 -4.49 17.84
C SER A 201 -9.90 -4.37 19.01
N ASP A 202 -9.83 -3.34 19.85
CA ASP A 202 -10.66 -3.24 21.06
C ASP A 202 -11.94 -2.43 20.77
N ASP A 203 -13.05 -3.13 20.51
CA ASP A 203 -14.34 -2.48 20.28
C ASP A 203 -14.90 -1.84 21.55
N PHE A 204 -14.51 -2.29 22.74
CA PHE A 204 -14.96 -1.71 23.99
C PHE A 204 -14.37 -0.30 24.13
N GLU A 205 -13.07 -0.13 23.90
CA GLU A 205 -12.43 1.19 23.89
C GLU A 205 -13.03 2.11 22.81
N LYS A 206 -13.21 1.63 21.58
CA LYS A 206 -13.89 2.39 20.50
C LYS A 206 -15.25 2.89 20.96
N SER A 207 -16.04 2.02 21.59
CA SER A 207 -17.38 2.33 22.07
C SER A 207 -17.34 3.36 23.20
N THR A 208 -16.60 3.09 24.28
CA THR A 208 -16.71 3.86 25.53
C THR A 208 -15.91 5.15 25.51
N THR A 209 -14.72 5.13 24.92
CA THR A 209 -13.79 6.27 24.96
C THR A 209 -14.06 7.26 23.84
N TYR A 210 -14.43 6.76 22.65
CA TYR A 210 -14.56 7.58 21.45
C TYR A 210 -16.02 7.81 21.06
N ILE A 211 -16.76 6.77 20.66
CA ILE A 211 -18.13 6.93 20.13
C ILE A 211 -19.09 7.48 21.20
N ASN A 212 -18.94 7.02 22.45
CA ASN A 212 -19.75 7.46 23.56
C ASN A 212 -19.30 8.80 24.17
N ASP A 213 -18.23 9.41 23.65
CA ASP A 213 -17.81 10.74 24.04
C ASP A 213 -18.92 11.77 23.72
N PRO A 214 -19.19 12.75 24.60
CA PRO A 214 -20.18 13.79 24.35
C PRO A 214 -19.84 14.67 23.15
N ASN A 215 -18.56 14.79 22.77
CA ASN A 215 -18.11 15.64 21.67
C ASN A 215 -18.04 14.91 20.32
N PHE A 216 -18.24 13.59 20.27
CA PHE A 216 -18.04 12.79 19.05
C PHE A 216 -18.85 13.28 17.85
N LEU A 217 -20.17 13.48 18.02
CA LEU A 217 -21.04 13.91 16.91
C LEU A 217 -20.66 15.32 16.43
N PHE A 218 -20.37 16.24 17.35
CA PHE A 218 -19.92 17.59 17.01
C PHE A 218 -18.58 17.57 16.26
N PHE A 219 -17.65 16.74 16.72
CA PHE A 219 -16.37 16.51 16.06
C PHE A 219 -16.57 15.97 14.64
N ALA A 220 -17.40 14.93 14.46
CA ALA A 220 -17.65 14.34 13.16
C ALA A 220 -18.29 15.33 12.18
N ASP A 221 -19.28 16.11 12.63
CA ASP A 221 -19.91 17.17 11.83
C ASP A 221 -18.93 18.28 11.46
N THR A 222 -18.02 18.62 12.37
CA THR A 222 -16.98 19.62 12.09
C THR A 222 -15.95 19.03 11.11
N ALA A 223 -15.51 17.80 11.30
CA ALA A 223 -14.60 17.10 10.39
C ALA A 223 -15.16 17.04 8.96
N LYS A 224 -16.48 16.81 8.81
CA LYS A 224 -17.18 16.88 7.52
C LYS A 224 -17.02 18.24 6.84
N GLN A 225 -17.17 19.34 7.60
CA GLN A 225 -17.04 20.71 7.07
C GLN A 225 -15.64 21.02 6.53
N PHE A 226 -14.61 20.34 7.05
CA PHE A 226 -13.23 20.44 6.58
C PHE A 226 -12.84 19.35 5.57
N GLY A 227 -13.81 18.55 5.12
CA GLY A 227 -13.61 17.56 4.07
C GLY A 227 -13.00 16.23 4.55
N PHE A 228 -13.23 15.85 5.81
CA PHE A 228 -12.78 14.58 6.35
C PHE A 228 -13.93 13.59 6.59
N PHE A 229 -13.68 12.34 6.28
CA PHE A 229 -14.39 11.19 6.82
C PHE A 229 -13.80 10.75 8.17
N VAL A 230 -14.61 10.11 8.99
CA VAL A 230 -14.19 9.37 10.18
C VAL A 230 -14.16 7.86 9.86
N ASP A 231 -13.07 7.17 10.19
CA ASP A 231 -12.99 5.72 9.97
C ASP A 231 -13.90 4.98 10.96
N ARG A 232 -14.86 4.24 10.43
CA ARG A 232 -15.82 3.44 11.22
C ARG A 232 -15.13 2.42 12.10
N ASN A 233 -13.96 1.91 11.71
CA ASN A 233 -13.22 0.90 12.47
C ASN A 233 -12.22 1.52 13.46
N ALA A 234 -12.01 2.82 13.36
CA ALA A 234 -11.08 3.61 14.18
C ALA A 234 -11.64 5.03 14.34
N PRO A 235 -12.58 5.28 15.27
CA PRO A 235 -13.29 6.57 15.38
C PRO A 235 -12.39 7.80 15.63
N TRP A 236 -11.12 7.58 15.99
CA TRP A 236 -10.07 8.58 16.13
C TRP A 236 -9.23 8.81 14.86
N ARG A 237 -9.62 8.23 13.72
CA ARG A 237 -8.91 8.38 12.46
C ARG A 237 -9.74 9.24 11.51
N LEU A 238 -9.08 10.25 10.97
CA LEU A 238 -9.57 11.09 9.90
C LEU A 238 -9.01 10.60 8.56
N VAL A 239 -9.88 10.53 7.55
CA VAL A 239 -9.52 10.20 6.17
C VAL A 239 -9.98 11.36 5.29
N ALA A 240 -9.06 11.97 4.55
CA ALA A 240 -9.41 13.07 3.66
C ALA A 240 -10.37 12.60 2.56
N ASN A 241 -11.53 13.24 2.44
CA ASN A 241 -12.50 12.99 1.38
C ASN A 241 -12.17 13.83 0.15
N LEU A 242 -11.44 13.26 -0.82
CA LEU A 242 -11.09 13.92 -2.09
C LEU A 242 -12.31 14.33 -2.93
N GLY A 243 -13.46 13.66 -2.75
CA GLY A 243 -14.73 14.01 -3.40
C GLY A 243 -15.49 15.14 -2.70
N SER A 244 -15.03 15.63 -1.54
CA SER A 244 -15.71 16.74 -0.86
C SER A 244 -15.30 18.09 -1.43
N ALA A 245 -16.30 18.95 -1.67
CA ALA A 245 -16.05 20.33 -2.09
C ALA A 245 -15.14 21.09 -1.11
N ALA A 246 -15.22 20.79 0.18
CA ALA A 246 -14.33 21.37 1.20
C ALA A 246 -12.87 20.97 0.98
N MET A 247 -12.56 19.68 0.81
CA MET A 247 -11.19 19.22 0.58
C MET A 247 -10.65 19.72 -0.76
N GLN A 248 -11.48 19.77 -1.80
CA GLN A 248 -11.11 20.31 -3.11
C GLN A 248 -10.76 21.81 -3.04
N ARG A 249 -11.43 22.60 -2.19
CA ARG A 249 -11.04 24.00 -1.94
C ARG A 249 -9.64 24.10 -1.34
N TYR A 250 -9.28 23.20 -0.43
CA TYR A 250 -7.91 23.16 0.11
C TYR A 250 -6.89 22.76 -0.96
N ALA A 251 -7.22 21.76 -1.80
CA ALA A 251 -6.38 21.36 -2.93
C ALA A 251 -6.15 22.52 -3.91
N ALA A 252 -7.20 23.25 -4.26
CA ALA A 252 -7.12 24.43 -5.12
C ALA A 252 -6.24 25.54 -4.52
N LYS A 253 -6.42 25.85 -3.23
CA LYS A 253 -5.57 26.82 -2.50
C LYS A 253 -4.10 26.41 -2.45
N SER A 254 -3.81 25.11 -2.59
CA SER A 254 -2.45 24.59 -2.62
C SER A 254 -1.78 24.65 -4.00
N GLY A 255 -2.49 25.18 -5.00
CA GLY A 255 -1.99 25.39 -6.36
C GLY A 255 -2.43 24.34 -7.39
N ILE A 256 -3.31 23.39 -7.00
CA ILE A 256 -3.86 22.41 -7.93
C ILE A 256 -5.00 23.06 -8.72
N VAL A 257 -4.92 23.05 -10.05
CA VAL A 257 -5.95 23.65 -10.91
C VAL A 257 -7.09 22.66 -11.07
N LEU A 258 -8.26 23.00 -10.53
CA LEU A 258 -9.46 22.15 -10.55
C LEU A 258 -10.48 22.66 -11.58
N THR A 259 -11.37 21.77 -12.01
CA THR A 259 -12.54 22.06 -12.84
C THR A 259 -13.80 22.17 -11.99
N ASP A 260 -14.94 22.47 -12.63
CA ASP A 260 -16.24 22.48 -11.95
C ASP A 260 -16.76 21.06 -11.63
N ASN A 261 -16.15 20.01 -12.21
CA ASN A 261 -16.56 18.63 -12.00
C ASN A 261 -15.79 17.99 -10.83
N ILE A 262 -16.51 17.67 -9.76
CA ILE A 262 -15.96 17.10 -8.52
C ILE A 262 -15.25 15.76 -8.77
N LEU A 263 -15.72 14.90 -9.67
CA LEU A 263 -15.14 13.59 -9.93
C LEU A 263 -13.85 13.71 -10.74
N GLU A 264 -13.85 14.57 -11.75
CA GLU A 264 -12.65 14.88 -12.54
C GLU A 264 -11.54 15.44 -11.64
N ASN A 265 -11.90 16.26 -10.66
CA ASN A 265 -10.98 16.80 -9.67
C ASN A 265 -10.27 15.74 -8.83
N ILE A 266 -10.90 14.58 -8.58
CA ILE A 266 -10.24 13.48 -7.86
C ILE A 266 -9.04 12.98 -8.67
N ALA A 267 -9.21 12.75 -9.98
CA ALA A 267 -8.13 12.33 -10.87
C ALA A 267 -7.03 13.40 -10.94
N ILE A 268 -7.40 14.67 -11.10
CA ILE A 268 -6.43 15.79 -11.15
C ILE A 268 -5.59 15.88 -9.87
N ILE A 269 -6.23 15.75 -8.70
CA ILE A 269 -5.53 15.74 -7.41
C ILE A 269 -4.59 14.53 -7.33
N GLN A 270 -5.04 13.35 -7.74
CA GLN A 270 -4.22 12.14 -7.73
C GLN A 270 -3.00 12.26 -8.65
N ASP A 271 -3.18 12.75 -9.87
CA ASP A 271 -2.09 12.91 -10.84
C ASP A 271 -1.05 13.95 -10.40
N SER A 272 -1.52 15.03 -9.76
CA SER A 272 -0.66 16.07 -9.19
C SER A 272 0.15 15.56 -7.99
N MET A 273 -0.46 14.70 -7.18
CA MET A 273 0.09 14.36 -5.86
C MET A 273 0.86 13.03 -5.83
N TYR A 274 0.58 12.12 -6.74
CA TYR A 274 1.05 10.74 -6.70
C TYR A 274 1.80 10.34 -7.97
N LYS A 275 2.42 9.17 -7.92
CA LYS A 275 3.10 8.52 -9.05
C LYS A 275 2.72 7.05 -9.12
N ILE A 276 2.59 6.54 -10.34
CA ILE A 276 2.37 5.11 -10.60
C ILE A 276 3.58 4.31 -10.11
N THR A 277 3.33 3.17 -9.47
CA THR A 277 4.36 2.35 -8.81
C THR A 277 5.04 1.34 -9.72
N SER A 278 4.28 0.73 -10.65
CA SER A 278 4.70 -0.39 -11.51
C SER A 278 5.89 -0.12 -12.44
N PRO A 279 6.13 1.10 -12.98
CA PRO A 279 7.25 1.34 -13.90
C PRO A 279 8.66 1.14 -13.31
N VAL A 280 8.79 1.03 -11.98
CA VAL A 280 10.12 0.85 -11.35
C VAL A 280 10.22 -0.44 -10.55
N ASP A 281 9.17 -1.27 -10.52
CA ASP A 281 9.12 -2.49 -9.71
C ASP A 281 10.30 -3.41 -9.98
N MET A 282 10.60 -3.69 -11.25
CA MET A 282 11.66 -4.64 -11.59
C MET A 282 13.06 -4.11 -11.30
N ASN A 283 13.28 -2.79 -11.40
CA ASN A 283 14.56 -2.19 -11.00
C ASN A 283 14.77 -2.33 -9.48
N ILE A 284 13.71 -2.06 -8.71
CA ILE A 284 13.74 -2.17 -7.24
C ILE A 284 13.92 -3.64 -6.83
N LEU A 285 13.13 -4.55 -7.41
CA LEU A 285 13.20 -5.98 -7.09
C LEU A 285 14.56 -6.57 -7.47
N ALA A 286 15.13 -6.18 -8.62
CA ALA A 286 16.47 -6.61 -9.00
C ALA A 286 17.52 -6.23 -7.94
N ALA A 287 17.49 -4.99 -7.44
CA ALA A 287 18.37 -4.56 -6.36
C ALA A 287 18.20 -5.42 -5.09
N TYR A 288 16.96 -5.69 -4.68
CA TYR A 288 16.70 -6.59 -3.54
C TYR A 288 17.22 -8.01 -3.77
N LEU A 289 17.05 -8.58 -4.96
CA LEU A 289 17.53 -9.92 -5.27
C LEU A 289 19.05 -10.03 -5.16
N LYS A 290 19.77 -9.01 -5.63
CA LYS A 290 21.23 -8.90 -5.44
C LYS A 290 21.58 -8.86 -3.95
N ASP A 291 20.97 -7.95 -3.20
CA ASP A 291 21.28 -7.74 -1.79
C ASP A 291 20.97 -9.00 -0.96
N MET A 292 19.84 -9.65 -1.24
CA MET A 292 19.47 -10.93 -0.61
C MET A 292 20.49 -12.04 -0.92
N TYR A 293 20.94 -12.15 -2.18
CA TYR A 293 21.97 -13.12 -2.54
C TYR A 293 23.29 -12.84 -1.81
N ASN A 294 23.74 -11.58 -1.78
CA ASN A 294 24.97 -11.20 -1.10
C ASN A 294 24.92 -11.47 0.40
N ALA A 295 23.80 -11.18 1.06
CA ALA A 295 23.57 -11.50 2.47
C ALA A 295 23.50 -13.01 2.73
N TYR A 296 22.94 -13.77 1.79
CA TYR A 296 22.89 -15.23 1.88
C TYR A 296 24.28 -15.86 1.77
N VAL A 297 25.09 -15.42 0.80
CA VAL A 297 26.45 -15.92 0.56
C VAL A 297 27.38 -15.58 1.71
N GLU A 298 27.26 -14.38 2.29
CA GLU A 298 28.04 -14.00 3.47
C GLU A 298 27.87 -15.00 4.63
N ARG A 299 26.66 -15.54 4.79
CA ARG A 299 26.36 -16.55 5.82
C ARG A 299 26.61 -17.99 5.37
N ASN A 300 26.68 -18.24 4.06
CA ASN A 300 26.81 -19.58 3.47
C ASN A 300 27.83 -19.61 2.32
N PRO A 301 29.12 -19.30 2.59
CA PRO A 301 30.13 -19.11 1.53
C PRO A 301 30.49 -20.41 0.79
N TYR A 302 30.34 -21.56 1.45
CA TYR A 302 30.75 -22.85 0.89
C TYR A 302 29.57 -23.80 0.73
N LEU A 303 29.53 -24.52 -0.39
CA LEU A 303 28.64 -25.64 -0.63
C LEU A 303 29.46 -26.92 -0.88
N PHE A 304 29.14 -27.98 -0.15
CA PHE A 304 29.78 -29.28 -0.28
C PHE A 304 28.84 -30.25 -0.99
N GLU A 305 29.24 -30.75 -2.16
CA GLU A 305 28.49 -31.73 -2.95
C GLU A 305 29.29 -33.03 -3.05
N GLN A 306 28.67 -34.19 -2.73
CA GLN A 306 29.29 -35.49 -2.95
C GLN A 306 28.94 -36.01 -4.34
N ILE A 307 29.95 -36.28 -5.16
CA ILE A 307 29.80 -36.77 -6.53
C ILE A 307 30.31 -38.21 -6.60
N MET A 308 29.52 -39.10 -7.21
CA MET A 308 29.96 -40.47 -7.49
C MET A 308 31.02 -40.45 -8.58
N LYS A 309 32.16 -41.11 -8.35
CA LYS A 309 33.25 -41.18 -9.33
C LYS A 309 32.81 -42.01 -10.53
N GLU A 310 32.82 -41.45 -11.74
CA GLU A 310 32.53 -42.20 -12.97
C GLU A 310 33.50 -43.39 -13.08
N GLY A 311 32.96 -44.61 -13.21
CA GLY A 311 33.73 -45.83 -13.46
C GLY A 311 34.08 -46.71 -12.25
N HIS A 312 33.75 -46.34 -11.00
CA HIS A 312 34.04 -47.18 -9.83
C HIS A 312 32.82 -47.44 -8.94
N LYS A 313 32.60 -48.73 -8.58
CA LYS A 313 31.45 -49.20 -7.79
C LYS A 313 31.44 -48.76 -6.31
N CYS A 314 32.50 -48.15 -5.78
CA CYS A 314 32.52 -47.56 -4.43
C CYS A 314 33.55 -46.41 -4.37
N GLY A 315 33.09 -45.16 -4.42
CA GLY A 315 33.92 -43.97 -4.17
C GLY A 315 33.20 -42.66 -4.46
N SER A 316 32.95 -41.86 -3.43
CA SER A 316 32.44 -40.49 -3.54
C SER A 316 33.61 -39.49 -3.49
N VAL A 317 33.58 -38.47 -4.35
CA VAL A 317 34.48 -37.30 -4.30
C VAL A 317 33.69 -36.10 -3.83
N SER A 318 34.18 -35.39 -2.81
CA SER A 318 33.58 -34.14 -2.37
C SER A 318 34.05 -32.99 -3.27
N ARG A 319 33.11 -32.28 -3.88
CA ARG A 319 33.35 -31.02 -4.60
C ARG A 319 32.89 -29.86 -3.73
N VAL A 320 33.77 -28.88 -3.55
CA VAL A 320 33.46 -27.63 -2.84
C VAL A 320 33.18 -26.55 -3.88
N TYR A 321 32.07 -25.86 -3.73
CA TYR A 321 31.76 -24.63 -4.46
C TYR A 321 31.92 -23.47 -3.49
N GLU A 322 32.81 -22.54 -3.82
CA GLU A 322 32.90 -21.24 -3.16
C GLU A 322 31.93 -20.29 -3.88
N ARG A 323 31.14 -19.57 -3.09
CA ARG A 323 30.16 -18.60 -3.58
C ARG A 323 30.70 -17.21 -3.29
N ASP A 324 30.76 -16.39 -4.33
CA ASP A 324 31.19 -15.00 -4.20
C ASP A 324 29.99 -14.05 -4.20
N GLN A 325 30.13 -12.96 -3.46
CA GLN A 325 29.25 -11.80 -3.56
C GLN A 325 29.39 -11.16 -4.94
N ILE A 326 28.29 -10.60 -5.45
CA ILE A 326 28.29 -9.90 -6.73
C ILE A 326 28.25 -8.38 -6.54
N GLY A 327 29.04 -7.67 -7.34
CA GLY A 327 29.03 -6.21 -7.45
C GLY A 327 27.92 -5.70 -8.37
N ASP A 328 27.83 -4.38 -8.52
CA ASP A 328 26.83 -3.73 -9.38
C ASP A 328 26.98 -4.09 -10.87
N ALA A 329 28.22 -4.29 -11.33
CA ALA A 329 28.53 -4.63 -12.73
C ALA A 329 27.84 -5.92 -13.22
N VAL A 330 27.58 -6.89 -12.33
CA VAL A 330 26.88 -8.14 -12.66
C VAL A 330 25.41 -7.90 -12.97
N MET A 331 24.83 -6.86 -12.38
CA MET A 331 23.47 -6.42 -12.70
C MET A 331 23.45 -5.57 -13.98
N ASP A 332 24.53 -4.84 -14.28
CA ASP A 332 24.57 -3.92 -15.42
C ASP A 332 24.71 -4.63 -16.77
N GLU A 333 25.70 -5.49 -17.01
CA GLU A 333 26.06 -5.87 -18.39
C GLU A 333 25.06 -6.79 -19.13
N SER A 334 24.12 -7.44 -18.43
CA SER A 334 23.13 -8.34 -19.07
C SER A 334 21.72 -8.33 -18.49
N PHE A 335 21.55 -7.86 -17.25
CA PHE A 335 20.29 -8.03 -16.49
C PHE A 335 19.47 -6.74 -16.40
N VAL A 336 20.14 -5.60 -16.18
CA VAL A 336 19.51 -4.30 -15.88
C VAL A 336 19.97 -3.18 -16.82
N THR A 337 20.99 -3.31 -17.68
CA THR A 337 21.33 -2.22 -18.64
C THR A 337 21.57 -2.65 -20.09
N GLY A 338 21.66 -3.95 -20.38
CA GLY A 338 21.80 -4.47 -21.75
C GLY A 338 20.51 -4.49 -22.58
N GLU A 339 20.61 -4.90 -23.86
CA GLU A 339 19.49 -5.00 -24.82
C GLU A 339 18.30 -5.85 -24.31
N TYR A 340 18.55 -6.79 -23.39
CA TYR A 340 17.54 -7.67 -22.81
C TYR A 340 16.88 -7.14 -21.54
N LYS A 341 17.36 -6.02 -20.97
CA LYS A 341 16.85 -5.41 -19.71
C LYS A 341 15.33 -5.37 -19.70
N TYR A 342 14.74 -4.69 -20.68
CA TYR A 342 13.31 -4.42 -20.68
C TYR A 342 12.49 -5.68 -21.00
N ARG A 343 12.99 -6.59 -21.84
CA ARG A 343 12.29 -7.85 -22.14
C ARG A 343 12.29 -8.80 -20.94
N TRP A 344 13.39 -8.85 -20.20
CA TRP A 344 13.47 -9.55 -18.92
C TRP A 344 12.52 -8.90 -17.91
N ALA A 345 12.59 -7.57 -17.75
CA ALA A 345 11.77 -6.85 -16.80
C ALA A 345 10.27 -7.03 -17.07
N VAL A 346 9.79 -6.87 -18.31
CA VAL A 346 8.39 -7.12 -18.67
C VAL A 346 7.98 -8.56 -18.37
N ARG A 347 8.81 -9.54 -18.71
CA ARG A 347 8.51 -10.96 -18.43
C ARG A 347 8.45 -11.25 -16.94
N SER A 348 9.41 -10.75 -16.18
CA SER A 348 9.48 -10.92 -14.74
C SER A 348 8.30 -10.25 -14.07
N HIS A 349 7.99 -9.00 -14.45
CA HIS A 349 6.82 -8.25 -13.96
C HIS A 349 5.54 -9.03 -14.23
N TYR A 350 5.32 -9.48 -15.47
CA TYR A 350 4.18 -10.30 -15.85
C TYR A 350 3.99 -11.51 -14.92
N TYR A 351 5.04 -12.32 -14.73
CA TYR A 351 4.91 -13.53 -13.91
C TYR A 351 4.78 -13.23 -12.41
N MET A 352 5.53 -12.25 -11.89
CA MET A 352 5.41 -11.86 -10.47
C MET A 352 3.99 -11.43 -10.15
N ARG A 353 3.42 -10.54 -10.98
CA ARG A 353 2.04 -10.05 -10.79
C ARG A 353 1.00 -11.17 -10.96
N MET A 354 1.20 -12.09 -11.91
CA MET A 354 0.36 -13.28 -12.03
C MET A 354 0.39 -14.15 -10.76
N PHE A 355 1.57 -14.33 -10.14
CA PHE A 355 1.71 -15.10 -8.89
C PHE A 355 1.03 -14.41 -7.72
N GLU A 356 1.22 -13.11 -7.58
CA GLU A 356 0.60 -12.27 -6.55
C GLU A 356 -0.93 -12.29 -6.63
N ARG A 357 -1.47 -12.26 -7.84
CA ARG A 357 -2.92 -12.36 -8.08
C ARG A 357 -3.44 -13.79 -8.04
N GLY A 358 -2.56 -14.79 -7.88
CA GLY A 358 -2.93 -16.21 -7.90
C GLY A 358 -3.55 -16.66 -9.22
N ILE A 359 -3.23 -15.98 -10.33
CA ILE A 359 -3.72 -16.33 -11.66
C ILE A 359 -2.97 -17.56 -12.14
N LYS A 360 -3.72 -18.57 -12.60
CA LYS A 360 -3.14 -19.82 -13.10
C LYS A 360 -2.37 -19.57 -14.41
N ILE A 361 -1.13 -20.05 -14.45
CA ILE A 361 -0.25 -20.04 -15.62
C ILE A 361 -0.82 -20.98 -16.69
N ASP A 362 -0.93 -20.49 -17.91
CA ASP A 362 -1.27 -21.28 -19.10
C ASP A 362 -0.18 -21.02 -20.13
N LEU A 363 0.68 -22.00 -20.36
CA LEU A 363 1.89 -21.84 -21.17
C LEU A 363 1.59 -21.32 -22.59
N HIS A 364 0.46 -21.70 -23.18
CA HIS A 364 0.10 -21.26 -24.53
C HIS A 364 -0.39 -19.80 -24.52
N LYS A 365 -1.29 -19.47 -23.60
CA LYS A 365 -1.80 -18.09 -23.44
C LYS A 365 -0.69 -17.13 -23.02
N ASP A 366 0.17 -17.54 -22.11
CA ASP A 366 1.29 -16.75 -21.60
C ASP A 366 2.32 -16.46 -22.68
N LYS A 367 2.63 -17.44 -23.54
CA LYS A 367 3.48 -17.20 -24.72
C LYS A 367 2.87 -16.18 -25.67
N LYS A 368 1.56 -16.23 -25.91
CA LYS A 368 0.86 -15.27 -26.77
C LYS A 368 0.86 -13.86 -26.16
N ARG A 369 0.59 -13.76 -24.85
CA ARG A 369 0.61 -12.50 -24.09
C ARG A 369 2.00 -11.87 -24.05
N LEU A 370 3.03 -12.64 -23.71
CA LEU A 370 4.41 -12.13 -23.71
C LEU A 370 4.85 -11.66 -25.11
N ARG A 371 4.49 -12.40 -26.17
CA ARG A 371 4.76 -11.93 -27.54
C ARG A 371 4.06 -10.62 -27.84
N HIS A 372 2.80 -10.46 -27.43
CA HIS A 372 2.07 -9.20 -27.59
C HIS A 372 2.75 -8.05 -26.85
N LEU A 373 3.16 -8.26 -25.60
CA LEU A 373 3.88 -7.26 -24.80
C LEU A 373 5.23 -6.86 -25.42
N TYR A 374 5.98 -7.83 -25.95
CA TYR A 374 7.21 -7.54 -26.67
C TYR A 374 6.96 -6.76 -27.97
N ASN A 375 5.89 -7.06 -28.70
CA ASN A 375 5.53 -6.28 -29.87
C ASN A 375 5.18 -4.82 -29.52
N ILE A 376 4.53 -4.56 -28.37
CA ILE A 376 4.28 -3.19 -27.87
C ILE A 376 5.61 -2.47 -27.64
N MET A 377 6.54 -3.12 -26.93
CA MET A 377 7.86 -2.54 -26.69
C MET A 377 8.60 -2.23 -27.99
N ASP A 378 8.64 -3.19 -28.92
CA ASP A 378 9.36 -3.06 -30.18
C ASP A 378 8.73 -1.97 -31.09
N ALA A 379 7.39 -1.83 -31.07
CA ALA A 379 6.70 -0.80 -31.86
C ALA A 379 7.01 0.63 -31.39
N MET A 380 7.35 0.82 -30.11
CA MET A 380 7.68 2.12 -29.52
C MET A 380 9.18 2.46 -29.59
N THR A 381 9.92 1.82 -30.50
CA THR A 381 11.37 2.05 -30.68
C THR A 381 11.70 2.54 -32.08
N PRO A 382 11.78 3.87 -32.30
CA PRO A 382 12.12 4.44 -33.59
C PRO A 382 13.54 4.09 -34.10
N SER A 383 14.44 3.59 -33.23
CA SER A 383 15.88 3.47 -33.50
C SER A 383 16.53 2.12 -33.11
N GLN A 384 15.76 1.02 -33.10
CA GLN A 384 16.25 -0.36 -32.82
C GLN A 384 16.79 -0.63 -31.40
N ALA A 385 16.66 0.29 -30.45
CA ALA A 385 16.97 0.05 -29.03
C ALA A 385 15.69 0.12 -28.18
N PRO A 386 15.41 -0.86 -27.29
CA PRO A 386 14.24 -0.86 -26.42
C PRO A 386 14.14 0.42 -25.57
N SER A 387 13.01 1.13 -25.69
CA SER A 387 12.76 2.43 -25.06
C SER A 387 12.08 2.28 -23.69
N ILE A 388 12.34 3.23 -22.78
CA ILE A 388 11.69 3.26 -21.47
C ILE A 388 10.18 3.49 -21.60
N GLU A 389 9.76 4.20 -22.65
CA GLU A 389 8.36 4.40 -23.03
C GLU A 389 7.69 3.08 -23.41
N GLY A 390 8.32 2.27 -24.27
CA GLY A 390 7.80 0.96 -24.65
C GLY A 390 7.68 -0.01 -23.47
N TYR A 391 8.64 0.04 -22.54
CA TYR A 391 8.55 -0.71 -21.28
C TYR A 391 7.38 -0.25 -20.41
N ARG A 392 7.22 1.07 -20.24
CA ARG A 392 6.10 1.64 -19.46
C ARG A 392 4.75 1.23 -20.03
N GLU A 393 4.60 1.30 -21.35
CA GLU A 393 3.35 0.90 -21.99
C GLU A 393 3.09 -0.60 -21.82
N ALA A 394 4.10 -1.46 -22.03
CA ALA A 394 3.92 -2.89 -21.81
C ALA A 394 3.53 -3.22 -20.36
N VAL A 395 4.13 -2.56 -19.37
CA VAL A 395 3.74 -2.70 -17.95
C VAL A 395 2.31 -2.21 -17.73
N ARG A 396 1.92 -1.09 -18.35
CA ARG A 396 0.55 -0.58 -18.29
C ARG A 396 -0.46 -1.58 -18.87
N THR A 397 -0.15 -2.18 -20.03
CA THR A 397 -0.96 -3.25 -20.63
C THR A 397 -1.08 -4.48 -19.72
N ILE A 398 0.00 -4.85 -19.00
CA ILE A 398 -0.05 -5.95 -18.03
C ILE A 398 -1.11 -5.68 -16.95
N GLU A 399 -1.07 -4.50 -16.33
CA GLU A 399 -1.99 -4.16 -15.23
C GLU A 399 -3.43 -3.98 -15.75
N ASN A 400 -3.62 -3.26 -16.87
CA ASN A 400 -4.96 -2.85 -17.31
C ASN A 400 -5.70 -3.92 -18.12
N GLU A 401 -5.01 -4.66 -18.99
CA GLU A 401 -5.67 -5.55 -19.97
C GLU A 401 -5.52 -7.03 -19.64
N ILE A 402 -4.41 -7.43 -19.02
CA ILE A 402 -4.06 -8.84 -18.84
C ILE A 402 -4.46 -9.34 -17.46
N ILE A 403 -4.02 -8.64 -16.43
CA ILE A 403 -4.22 -9.01 -15.02
C ILE A 403 -5.51 -8.39 -14.49
N GLY A 404 -5.82 -7.18 -14.95
CA GLY A 404 -7.05 -6.45 -14.67
C GLY A 404 -6.97 -5.63 -13.38
N PRO A 405 -7.86 -4.62 -13.25
CA PRO A 405 -7.87 -3.72 -12.11
C PRO A 405 -8.17 -4.44 -10.79
N PHE A 406 -7.70 -3.86 -9.68
CA PHE A 406 -7.99 -4.36 -8.34
C PHE A 406 -9.35 -3.82 -7.86
N ALA A 407 -10.41 -4.63 -8.00
CA ALA A 407 -11.75 -4.36 -7.42
C ALA A 407 -12.39 -3.03 -7.90
N PRO A 408 -13.70 -2.80 -7.71
CA PRO A 408 -14.32 -1.52 -8.09
C PRO A 408 -13.77 -0.35 -7.25
N LEU A 409 -13.84 0.86 -7.83
CA LEU A 409 -13.43 2.11 -7.16
C LEU A 409 -14.07 2.22 -5.75
N PRO A 410 -13.36 2.72 -4.72
CA PRO A 410 -13.93 2.94 -3.39
C PRO A 410 -15.21 3.78 -3.41
N ARG A 411 -16.14 3.59 -2.45
CA ARG A 411 -17.45 4.29 -2.41
C ARG A 411 -17.36 5.82 -2.47
N GLY A 412 -16.30 6.42 -1.92
CA GLY A 412 -16.07 7.88 -1.98
C GLY A 412 -15.41 8.39 -3.28
N MET A 413 -15.27 7.52 -4.29
CA MET A 413 -14.83 7.84 -5.66
C MET A 413 -15.90 7.46 -6.69
N GLN A 414 -17.09 7.08 -6.24
CA GLN A 414 -18.25 6.77 -7.06
C GLN A 414 -19.25 7.93 -6.96
N ASP A 415 -20.13 8.08 -7.95
CA ASP A 415 -21.21 9.07 -7.95
C ASP A 415 -22.04 8.97 -6.65
N GLU A 416 -21.91 9.94 -5.75
CA GLU A 416 -22.91 10.16 -4.70
C GLU A 416 -23.95 11.14 -5.24
N ASP A 417 -25.21 10.74 -5.23
CA ASP A 417 -26.36 11.54 -5.68
C ASP A 417 -26.34 12.97 -5.08
N ASP A 418 -26.58 13.96 -5.94
CA ASP A 418 -26.48 15.42 -5.78
C ASP A 418 -27.35 16.07 -4.67
N ASP A 419 -28.04 15.30 -3.82
CA ASP A 419 -29.19 15.81 -3.03
C ASP A 419 -28.85 16.35 -1.62
N LEU A 420 -27.60 16.73 -1.33
CA LEU A 420 -27.20 17.28 -0.02
C LEU A 420 -26.58 18.68 -0.04
N PHE A 421 -26.85 19.47 -1.10
CA PHE A 421 -26.51 20.90 -1.11
C PHE A 421 -27.54 21.75 -0.36
N SER A 422 -27.44 21.78 0.96
CA SER A 422 -27.90 22.95 1.71
C SER A 422 -26.79 24.01 1.72
N PRO A 423 -27.06 25.27 1.35
CA PRO A 423 -26.05 26.32 1.38
C PRO A 423 -25.58 26.56 2.82
N ILE A 424 -24.30 26.37 3.07
CA ILE A 424 -23.64 26.77 4.32
C ILE A 424 -23.69 28.31 4.40
N PRO A 425 -24.13 28.92 5.51
CA PRO A 425 -24.12 30.36 5.66
C PRO A 425 -22.69 30.89 5.67
N ASN A 426 -22.44 31.94 4.90
CA ASN A 426 -21.22 32.74 5.01
C ASN A 426 -21.11 33.27 6.45
N TYR A 427 -20.05 32.87 7.16
CA TYR A 427 -19.56 33.57 8.35
C TYR A 427 -18.07 33.86 8.17
#